data_AF-A0A7W1S5B0-F1
#
_entry.id   AF-A0A7W1S5B0-F1
#
_cell.length_a   1.000
_cell.length_b   1.000
_cell.length_c   1.000
_cell.angle_alpha   90.00
_cell.angle_beta   90.00
_cell.angle_gamma   90.00
#
_symmetry.space_group_name_H-M   'P 1'
#
loop_
_entity.id
_entity.type
_entity.pdbx_description
1 polymer ?
#
loop_
_entity_poly.entity_id
_entity_poly.type
_entity_poly.pdbx_seq_one_letter_code
_entity_poly.pdbx_strand_id
1 'polypeptide(L)'
;MYTISTLDQLRTRLGLATADTADDPRLLSALQAAASQIERATGRRFCPRQKAIQHNYTSSLELLLDDDLLELTSLTNGDTTSINLTDVIPVPDEAPFSYLRLTGSSAFTWNTSPLQAITVNGIWGWHDRPAEMWRVTGDTVQSNPLSSSATTLTVTSAGGADSEAVTPRFQVGHLLKIDTEYLRVTAVNTSTNILTVLRAANGTSAASHTLNTPIYTYQPPAELNALALRWASSLYKETDSPTFATPGALQEAIAPFRRVEVKV
;
A
#
# COMPACT_ATOMS: atom_id res chain seq x y z
N MET A 1 4.50 -6.23 9.58
CA MET A 1 4.55 -4.80 9.95
C MET A 1 3.86 -4.00 8.85
N TYR A 2 2.91 -3.12 9.20
CA TYR A 2 2.17 -2.27 8.27
C TYR A 2 2.26 -0.81 8.71
N THR A 3 2.88 0.05 7.90
CA THR A 3 2.99 1.48 8.14
C THR A 3 2.77 2.25 6.84
N ILE A 4 2.27 3.49 6.97
CA ILE A 4 2.16 4.45 5.86
C ILE A 4 3.47 5.22 5.72
N SER A 5 4.09 5.59 6.85
CA SER A 5 5.35 6.32 6.93
C SER A 5 6.51 5.43 7.41
N THR A 6 7.72 5.97 7.36
CA THR A 6 8.94 5.26 7.79
C THR A 6 9.36 5.62 9.21
N LEU A 7 10.17 4.74 9.81
CA LEU A 7 10.80 5.00 11.10
C LEU A 7 11.72 6.23 11.04
N ASP A 8 12.50 6.35 9.98
CA ASP A 8 13.46 7.45 9.80
C ASP A 8 12.75 8.82 9.72
N GLN A 9 11.63 8.90 9.01
CA GLN A 9 10.79 10.10 8.98
C GLN A 9 10.25 10.48 10.36
N LEU A 10 9.83 9.50 11.17
CA LEU A 10 9.34 9.77 12.52
C LEU A 10 10.47 10.21 13.45
N ARG A 11 11.64 9.56 13.39
CA ARG A 11 12.84 9.95 14.15
C ARG A 11 13.26 11.38 13.83
N THR A 12 13.33 11.71 12.55
CA THR A 12 13.62 13.06 12.06
C THR A 12 12.60 14.08 12.58
N ARG A 13 11.30 13.74 12.52
CA ARG A 13 10.23 14.60 13.05
C ARG A 13 10.35 14.85 14.56
N LEU A 14 10.82 13.86 15.32
CA LEU A 14 11.01 13.95 16.76
C LEU A 14 12.36 14.58 17.16
N GLY A 15 13.26 14.80 16.19
CA GLY A 15 14.60 15.31 16.45
C GLY A 15 15.53 14.30 17.13
N LEU A 16 15.30 12.99 16.93
CA LEU A 16 16.12 11.94 17.54
C LEU A 16 17.42 11.75 16.74
N ALA A 17 18.55 11.68 17.46
CA ALA A 17 19.86 11.41 16.85
C ALA A 17 19.91 10.00 16.25
N THR A 18 20.62 9.79 15.15
CA THR A 18 20.68 8.48 14.45
C THR A 18 21.14 7.32 15.33
N ALA A 19 22.01 7.56 16.32
CA ALA A 19 22.50 6.54 17.24
C ALA A 19 21.50 6.15 18.35
N ASP A 20 20.42 6.91 18.55
CA ASP A 20 19.45 6.67 19.63
C ASP A 20 18.35 5.69 19.22
N THR A 21 18.68 4.41 19.07
CA THR A 21 17.76 3.39 18.51
C THR A 21 16.99 2.63 19.58
N ALA A 22 17.15 2.96 20.87
CA ALA A 22 16.55 2.20 21.97
C ALA A 22 15.01 2.18 21.91
N ASP A 23 14.41 3.28 21.46
CA ASP A 23 12.95 3.45 21.37
C ASP A 23 12.36 3.07 20.01
N ASP A 24 13.16 2.57 19.05
CA ASP A 24 12.66 2.18 17.73
C ASP A 24 11.46 1.23 17.78
N PRO A 25 11.42 0.18 18.63
CA PRO A 25 10.24 -0.68 18.74
C PRO A 25 8.96 0.08 19.15
N ARG A 26 9.08 1.09 20.02
CA ARG A 26 7.93 1.92 20.46
C ARG A 26 7.49 2.87 19.34
N LEU A 27 8.44 3.49 18.65
CA LEU A 27 8.17 4.35 17.50
C LEU A 27 7.47 3.59 16.37
N LEU A 28 7.92 2.36 16.09
CA LEU A 28 7.28 1.50 15.11
C LEU A 28 5.86 1.12 15.52
N SER A 29 5.65 0.78 16.79
CA SER A 29 4.32 0.48 17.32
C SER A 29 3.38 1.67 17.16
N ALA A 30 3.86 2.90 17.43
CA ALA A 30 3.10 4.13 17.23
C ALA A 30 2.76 4.37 15.75
N LEU A 31 3.68 4.11 14.82
CA LEU A 31 3.41 4.20 13.37
C LEU A 31 2.35 3.20 12.91
N GLN A 32 2.41 1.95 13.39
CA GLN A 32 1.44 0.92 13.04
C GLN A 32 0.05 1.24 13.61
N ALA A 33 -0.01 1.72 14.85
CA ALA A 33 -1.24 2.18 15.47
C ALA A 33 -1.82 3.38 14.71
N ALA A 34 -0.98 4.34 14.33
CA ALA A 34 -1.41 5.51 13.58
C ALA A 34 -2.00 5.14 12.22
N ALA A 35 -1.30 4.30 11.45
CA ALA A 35 -1.78 3.81 10.16
C ALA A 35 -3.13 3.07 10.31
N SER A 36 -3.24 2.18 11.29
CA SER A 36 -4.47 1.40 11.53
C SER A 36 -5.66 2.30 11.90
N GLN A 37 -5.43 3.35 12.68
CA GLN A 37 -6.47 4.28 13.08
C GLN A 37 -6.91 5.19 11.93
N ILE A 38 -5.97 5.68 11.11
CA ILE A 38 -6.26 6.48 9.92
C ILE A 38 -7.10 5.67 8.93
N GLU A 39 -6.71 4.43 8.64
CA GLU A 39 -7.48 3.56 7.74
C GLU A 39 -8.86 3.22 8.29
N ARG A 40 -8.99 2.98 9.59
CA ARG A 40 -10.30 2.75 10.23
C ARG A 40 -11.19 3.98 10.15
N ALA A 41 -10.63 5.17 10.39
CA ALA A 41 -11.37 6.43 10.36
C ALA A 41 -11.78 6.86 8.95
N THR A 42 -11.07 6.39 7.92
CA THR A 42 -11.35 6.68 6.50
C THR A 42 -12.19 5.60 5.82
N GLY A 43 -12.16 4.38 6.33
CA GLY A 43 -12.72 3.23 5.63
C GLY A 43 -11.95 2.87 4.35
N ARG A 44 -10.68 3.30 4.25
CA ARG A 44 -9.81 3.09 3.08
C ARG A 44 -8.53 2.34 3.43
N ARG A 45 -7.84 1.85 2.40
CA ARG A 45 -6.47 1.35 2.47
C ARG A 45 -5.53 2.26 1.69
N PHE A 46 -4.39 2.59 2.30
CA PHE A 46 -3.45 3.55 1.70
C PHE A 46 -2.11 2.94 1.29
N CYS A 47 -1.90 1.64 1.46
CA CYS A 47 -0.85 0.93 0.75
C CYS A 47 -1.48 -0.02 -0.27
N PRO A 48 -0.92 -0.14 -1.48
CA PRO A 48 -1.45 -1.01 -2.52
C PRO A 48 -1.41 -2.47 -2.08
N ARG A 49 -2.46 -3.23 -2.40
CA ARG A 49 -2.55 -4.67 -2.14
C ARG A 49 -3.06 -5.43 -3.35
N GLN A 50 -2.46 -6.58 -3.64
CA GLN A 50 -3.00 -7.48 -4.65
C GLN A 50 -4.08 -8.34 -4.01
N LYS A 51 -5.29 -8.32 -4.58
CA LYS A 51 -6.41 -9.09 -4.03
C LYS A 51 -7.48 -9.37 -5.09
N ALA A 52 -8.12 -10.54 -4.96
CA ALA A 52 -9.40 -10.82 -5.58
C ALA A 52 -10.53 -10.43 -4.60
N ILE A 53 -11.39 -9.48 -4.99
CA ILE A 53 -12.56 -9.05 -4.22
C ILE A 53 -13.81 -9.52 -4.97
N GLN A 54 -14.74 -10.11 -4.22
CA GLN A 54 -16.05 -10.48 -4.75
C GLN A 54 -17.03 -9.35 -4.48
N HIS A 55 -17.79 -8.97 -5.50
CA HIS A 55 -18.72 -7.87 -5.51
C HIS A 55 -20.15 -8.37 -5.72
N ASN A 56 -21.10 -7.67 -5.13
CA ASN A 56 -22.51 -7.91 -5.39
C ASN A 56 -22.85 -7.44 -6.80
N TYR A 57 -23.55 -8.29 -7.54
CA TYR A 57 -24.19 -7.88 -8.79
C TYR A 57 -25.18 -6.75 -8.50
N THR A 58 -25.07 -5.67 -9.26
CA THR A 58 -25.94 -4.48 -9.16
C THR A 58 -26.73 -4.30 -10.45
N SER A 59 -26.06 -4.36 -11.60
CA SER A 59 -26.69 -4.29 -12.91
C SER A 59 -25.92 -5.10 -13.94
N SER A 60 -26.49 -5.29 -15.13
CA SER A 60 -25.86 -6.06 -16.21
C SER A 60 -24.71 -5.33 -16.90
N LEU A 61 -24.61 -4.01 -16.79
CA LEU A 61 -23.60 -3.21 -17.48
C LEU A 61 -22.68 -2.45 -16.52
N GLU A 62 -23.08 -2.24 -15.27
CA GLU A 62 -22.31 -1.49 -14.28
C GLU A 62 -22.14 -2.32 -13.01
N LEU A 63 -20.92 -2.29 -12.48
CA LEU A 63 -20.55 -2.92 -11.23
C LEU A 63 -19.92 -1.88 -10.30
N LEU A 64 -20.61 -1.54 -9.22
CA LEU A 64 -20.04 -0.76 -8.13
C LEU A 64 -18.99 -1.59 -7.40
N LEU A 65 -17.80 -1.03 -7.17
CA LEU A 65 -16.73 -1.70 -6.45
C LEU A 65 -16.84 -1.47 -4.94
N ASP A 66 -16.51 -2.51 -4.18
CA ASP A 66 -16.51 -2.55 -2.71
C ASP A 66 -15.24 -1.96 -2.09
N ASP A 67 -14.27 -1.54 -2.91
CA ASP A 67 -13.04 -0.88 -2.48
C ASP A 67 -12.48 -0.01 -3.63
N ASP A 68 -11.48 0.81 -3.34
CA ASP A 68 -10.78 1.65 -4.32
C ASP A 68 -9.82 0.78 -5.17
N LEU A 69 -10.02 0.71 -6.49
CA LEU A 69 -9.21 -0.13 -7.40
C LEU A 69 -8.15 0.72 -8.12
N LEU A 70 -6.87 0.41 -7.90
CA LEU A 70 -5.75 1.09 -8.57
C LEU A 70 -5.43 0.50 -9.94
N GLU A 71 -5.57 -0.82 -10.09
CA GLU A 71 -5.25 -1.53 -11.33
C GLU A 71 -6.12 -2.77 -11.47
N LEU A 72 -6.80 -2.92 -12.60
CA LEU A 72 -7.59 -4.10 -12.93
C LEU A 72 -6.69 -5.13 -13.63
N THR A 73 -6.60 -6.35 -13.07
CA THR A 73 -5.78 -7.43 -13.64
C THR A 73 -6.61 -8.57 -14.24
N SER A 74 -7.76 -8.91 -13.65
CA SER A 74 -8.71 -9.83 -14.26
C SER A 74 -10.13 -9.63 -13.72
N LEU A 75 -11.11 -10.03 -14.52
CA LEU A 75 -12.52 -9.95 -14.17
C LEU A 75 -13.20 -11.29 -14.46
N THR A 76 -13.82 -11.87 -13.44
CA THR A 76 -14.55 -13.14 -13.52
C THR A 76 -16.02 -12.91 -13.20
N ASN A 77 -16.89 -13.33 -14.12
CA ASN A 77 -18.34 -13.17 -14.03
C ASN A 77 -18.96 -14.19 -13.06
N GLY A 78 -20.23 -14.00 -12.71
CA GLY A 78 -20.94 -14.88 -11.77
C GLY A 78 -21.27 -16.28 -12.31
N ASP A 79 -21.01 -16.52 -13.59
CA ASP A 79 -21.04 -17.83 -14.25
C ASP A 79 -19.65 -18.48 -14.38
N THR A 80 -18.64 -17.93 -13.69
CA THR A 80 -17.22 -18.35 -13.69
C THR A 80 -16.43 -18.07 -14.96
N THR A 81 -17.05 -17.50 -15.99
CA THR A 81 -16.34 -17.11 -17.22
C THR A 81 -15.54 -15.83 -16.99
N SER A 82 -14.43 -15.67 -17.72
CA SER A 82 -13.66 -14.42 -17.69
C SER A 82 -14.28 -13.40 -18.63
N ILE A 83 -14.37 -12.16 -18.17
CA ILE A 83 -14.72 -11.00 -19.01
C ILE A 83 -13.43 -10.44 -19.60
N ASN A 84 -13.41 -10.23 -20.92
CA ASN A 84 -12.28 -9.61 -21.59
C ASN A 84 -12.14 -8.15 -21.15
N LEU A 85 -10.96 -7.76 -20.67
CA LEU A 85 -10.72 -6.40 -20.16
C LEU A 85 -10.85 -5.32 -21.24
N THR A 86 -10.75 -5.67 -22.53
CA THR A 86 -11.01 -4.71 -23.63
C THR A 86 -12.45 -4.23 -23.67
N ASP A 87 -13.37 -5.00 -23.08
CA ASP A 87 -14.80 -4.66 -23.02
C ASP A 87 -15.13 -3.88 -21.74
N VAL A 88 -14.15 -3.64 -20.86
CA VAL A 88 -14.31 -3.00 -19.57
C VAL A 88 -13.80 -1.57 -19.64
N ILE A 89 -14.65 -0.61 -19.27
CA ILE A 89 -14.28 0.78 -19.02
C ILE A 89 -14.29 0.98 -17.49
N PRO A 90 -13.11 1.07 -16.84
CA PRO A 90 -13.01 1.50 -15.45
C PRO A 90 -13.39 2.97 -15.31
N VAL A 91 -14.07 3.33 -14.22
CA VAL A 91 -14.50 4.72 -13.99
C VAL A 91 -14.19 5.14 -12.54
N PRO A 92 -13.65 6.36 -12.29
CA PRO A 92 -13.26 7.41 -13.25
C PRO A 92 -12.17 6.98 -14.26
N ASP A 93 -11.89 7.81 -15.28
CA ASP A 93 -10.92 7.48 -16.34
C ASP A 93 -9.49 7.24 -15.82
N GLU A 94 -9.20 7.75 -14.62
CA GLU A 94 -7.95 7.51 -13.91
C GLU A 94 -8.23 6.84 -12.56
N ALA A 95 -7.31 5.98 -12.12
CA ALA A 95 -7.40 5.35 -10.82
C ALA A 95 -7.39 6.40 -9.68
N PRO A 96 -7.99 6.09 -8.51
CA PRO A 96 -8.66 4.84 -8.17
C PRO A 96 -10.07 4.71 -8.79
N PHE A 97 -10.33 3.57 -9.40
CA PHE A 97 -11.61 3.22 -10.00
C PHE A 97 -12.63 2.84 -8.91
N SER A 98 -13.85 3.33 -9.07
CA SER A 98 -14.97 3.13 -8.15
C SER A 98 -16.06 2.22 -8.72
N TYR A 99 -16.16 2.13 -10.04
CA TYR A 99 -17.05 1.18 -10.72
C TYR A 99 -16.46 0.74 -12.05
N LEU A 100 -16.93 -0.40 -12.55
CA LEU A 100 -16.59 -0.93 -13.86
C LEU A 100 -17.85 -0.90 -14.74
N ARG A 101 -17.71 -0.38 -15.95
CA ARG A 101 -18.77 -0.42 -16.97
C ARG A 101 -18.37 -1.36 -18.09
N LEU A 102 -19.29 -2.24 -18.51
CA LEU A 102 -19.10 -3.10 -19.67
C LEU A 102 -19.58 -2.42 -20.95
N THR A 103 -18.95 -2.78 -22.05
CA THR A 103 -19.27 -2.32 -23.40
C THR A 103 -19.38 -3.50 -24.37
N GLY A 104 -19.83 -3.21 -25.60
CA GLY A 104 -20.03 -4.24 -26.62
C GLY A 104 -21.18 -5.18 -26.26
N SER A 105 -20.94 -6.48 -26.36
CA SER A 105 -21.91 -7.54 -26.05
C SER A 105 -21.71 -8.19 -24.67
N SER A 106 -20.71 -7.73 -23.90
CA SER A 106 -20.40 -8.27 -22.58
C SER A 106 -21.41 -7.79 -21.53
N ALA A 107 -21.80 -8.67 -20.62
CA ALA A 107 -22.74 -8.36 -19.53
C ALA A 107 -22.34 -9.07 -18.24
N PHE A 108 -22.51 -8.39 -17.11
CA PHE A 108 -22.46 -9.02 -15.80
C PHE A 108 -23.66 -9.94 -15.64
N THR A 109 -23.40 -11.15 -15.17
CA THR A 109 -24.41 -12.17 -14.90
C THR A 109 -24.12 -12.81 -13.55
N TRP A 110 -25.12 -13.47 -13.00
CA TRP A 110 -24.99 -14.28 -11.80
C TRP A 110 -25.75 -15.59 -11.99
N ASN A 111 -25.28 -16.66 -11.36
CA ASN A 111 -25.89 -17.98 -11.45
C ASN A 111 -26.70 -18.31 -10.20
N THR A 112 -26.03 -18.51 -9.05
CA THR A 112 -26.69 -18.96 -7.82
C THR A 112 -27.21 -17.81 -6.97
N SER A 113 -26.46 -16.72 -6.86
CA SER A 113 -26.79 -15.58 -6.01
C SER A 113 -26.23 -14.31 -6.64
N PRO A 114 -26.96 -13.18 -6.59
CA PRO A 114 -26.41 -11.89 -6.97
C PRO A 114 -25.39 -11.38 -5.94
N LEU A 115 -25.35 -11.93 -4.72
CA LEU A 115 -24.39 -11.52 -3.70
C LEU A 115 -23.03 -12.15 -3.97
N GLN A 116 -21.96 -11.34 -3.94
CA GLN A 116 -20.57 -11.76 -4.14
C GLN A 116 -20.36 -12.56 -5.44
N ALA A 117 -21.14 -12.25 -6.48
CA ALA A 117 -21.15 -12.98 -7.74
C ALA A 117 -19.93 -12.68 -8.62
N ILE A 118 -19.52 -11.41 -8.68
CA ILE A 118 -18.50 -10.96 -9.63
C ILE A 118 -17.16 -10.84 -8.92
N THR A 119 -16.12 -11.50 -9.43
CA THR A 119 -14.78 -11.43 -8.82
C THR A 119 -13.89 -10.49 -9.63
N VAL A 120 -13.43 -9.43 -8.98
CA VAL A 120 -12.47 -8.46 -9.54
C VAL A 120 -11.11 -8.73 -8.91
N ASN A 121 -10.11 -9.04 -9.73
CA ASN A 121 -8.72 -9.17 -9.31
C ASN A 121 -7.94 -7.93 -9.73
N GLY A 122 -7.09 -7.43 -8.85
CA GLY A 122 -6.38 -6.20 -9.09
C GLY A 122 -5.49 -5.76 -7.95
N ILE A 123 -4.91 -4.58 -8.14
CA ILE A 123 -4.25 -3.83 -7.08
C ILE A 123 -5.29 -2.87 -6.49
N TRP A 124 -5.55 -3.02 -5.19
CA TRP A 124 -6.52 -2.23 -4.44
C TRP A 124 -5.82 -1.28 -3.49
N GLY A 125 -6.45 -0.13 -3.25
CA GLY A 125 -5.96 0.93 -2.38
C GLY A 125 -6.36 2.29 -2.93
N TRP A 126 -6.13 3.31 -2.13
CA TRP A 126 -6.35 4.69 -2.52
C TRP A 126 -5.03 5.45 -2.57
N HIS A 127 -4.85 6.21 -3.64
CA HIS A 127 -3.75 7.15 -3.82
C HIS A 127 -4.26 8.32 -4.66
N ASP A 128 -3.85 9.55 -4.35
CA ASP A 128 -4.24 10.76 -5.09
C ASP A 128 -3.52 10.90 -6.43
N ARG A 129 -2.28 10.42 -6.51
CA ARG A 129 -1.44 10.33 -7.73
C ARG A 129 -0.93 8.91 -8.00
N PRO A 130 -1.78 7.95 -8.40
CA PRO A 130 -1.38 6.54 -8.53
C PRO A 130 -0.23 6.31 -9.51
N ALA A 131 -0.08 7.14 -10.55
CA ALA A 131 1.04 7.07 -11.48
C ALA A 131 2.41 7.38 -10.83
N GLU A 132 2.42 8.13 -9.73
CA GLU A 132 3.62 8.56 -9.00
C GLU A 132 3.89 7.70 -7.75
N MET A 133 3.03 6.73 -7.44
CA MET A 133 3.10 5.98 -6.18
C MET A 133 4.35 5.10 -6.05
N TRP A 134 5.02 4.78 -7.16
CA TRP A 134 6.23 3.96 -7.18
C TRP A 134 7.41 4.80 -7.64
N ARG A 135 8.31 5.12 -6.72
CA ARG A 135 9.55 5.83 -7.02
C ARG A 135 10.67 4.86 -7.30
N VAL A 136 11.46 5.13 -8.33
CA VAL A 136 12.70 4.38 -8.63
C VAL A 136 13.74 4.68 -7.55
N THR A 137 14.34 3.64 -6.97
CA THR A 137 15.37 3.83 -5.93
C THR A 137 16.75 4.20 -6.49
N GLY A 138 16.99 3.92 -7.77
CA GLY A 138 18.32 3.99 -8.38
C GLY A 138 19.23 2.82 -7.97
N ASP A 139 18.68 1.80 -7.32
CA ASP A 139 19.37 0.57 -6.90
C ASP A 139 18.68 -0.66 -7.50
N THR A 140 19.39 -1.79 -7.46
CA THR A 140 18.94 -3.05 -8.05
C THR A 140 19.25 -4.23 -7.14
N VAL A 141 18.57 -5.35 -7.35
CA VAL A 141 18.87 -6.62 -6.67
C VAL A 141 20.31 -7.04 -6.98
N GLN A 142 21.12 -7.29 -5.95
CA GLN A 142 22.53 -7.72 -6.10
C GLN A 142 22.74 -9.25 -6.01
N SER A 143 21.71 -10.01 -5.70
CA SER A 143 21.77 -11.48 -5.67
C SER A 143 21.42 -12.08 -7.05
N ASN A 144 22.05 -13.21 -7.42
CA ASN A 144 21.73 -13.93 -8.65
C ASN A 144 21.50 -15.44 -8.43
N PRO A 145 20.27 -15.91 -8.26
CA PRO A 145 19.06 -15.12 -8.00
C PRO A 145 18.94 -14.70 -6.53
N LEU A 146 18.11 -13.69 -6.27
CA LEU A 146 17.42 -13.58 -4.99
C LEU A 146 16.33 -14.66 -4.94
N SER A 147 16.50 -15.70 -4.10
CA SER A 147 15.52 -16.78 -4.01
C SER A 147 14.17 -16.30 -3.45
N SER A 148 13.08 -17.02 -3.73
CA SER A 148 11.75 -16.75 -3.17
C SER A 148 11.66 -16.96 -1.65
N SER A 149 12.61 -17.68 -1.05
CA SER A 149 12.70 -17.89 0.40
C SER A 149 13.64 -16.90 1.11
N ALA A 150 14.37 -16.07 0.37
CA ALA A 150 15.32 -15.13 0.95
C ALA A 150 14.61 -14.08 1.81
N THR A 151 15.09 -13.90 3.05
CA THR A 151 14.63 -12.89 4.01
C THR A 151 15.52 -11.65 4.06
N THR A 152 16.59 -11.66 3.27
CA THR A 152 17.52 -10.53 3.11
C THR A 152 17.65 -10.16 1.64
N LEU A 153 17.85 -8.88 1.39
CA LEU A 153 18.05 -8.30 0.06
C LEU A 153 19.36 -7.49 0.09
N THR A 154 20.32 -7.90 -0.73
CA THR A 154 21.58 -7.15 -0.92
C THR A 154 21.36 -6.08 -1.98
N VAL A 155 21.75 -4.85 -1.66
CA VAL A 155 21.65 -3.67 -2.53
C VAL A 155 23.03 -3.04 -2.71
N THR A 156 23.22 -2.16 -3.70
CA THR A 156 24.50 -1.48 -3.89
C THR A 156 24.76 -0.45 -2.78
N SER A 157 23.77 0.35 -2.40
CA SER A 157 23.91 1.35 -1.34
C SER A 157 22.62 1.54 -0.57
N ALA A 158 22.57 1.00 0.64
CA ALA A 158 21.39 1.10 1.50
C ALA A 158 21.16 2.54 2.01
N GLY A 159 22.26 3.24 2.33
CA GLY A 159 22.26 4.61 2.85
C GLY A 159 22.44 5.71 1.81
N GLY A 160 22.51 5.37 0.52
CA GLY A 160 22.65 6.35 -0.56
C GLY A 160 21.41 7.24 -0.72
N ALA A 161 21.40 8.07 -1.77
CA ALA A 161 20.21 8.84 -2.14
C ALA A 161 19.36 8.09 -3.19
N ASP A 162 18.04 8.25 -3.16
CA ASP A 162 17.15 7.76 -4.23
C ASP A 162 17.16 8.68 -5.48
N SER A 163 16.29 8.41 -6.46
CA SER A 163 16.18 9.23 -7.68
C SER A 163 15.77 10.69 -7.44
N GLU A 164 15.20 11.00 -6.28
CA GLU A 164 14.78 12.34 -5.86
C GLU A 164 15.72 12.93 -4.80
N ALA A 165 16.95 12.40 -4.71
CA ALA A 165 17.97 12.81 -3.76
C ALA A 165 17.59 12.64 -2.26
N VAL A 166 16.59 11.80 -1.95
CA VAL A 166 16.20 11.51 -0.56
C VAL A 166 17.13 10.46 0.05
N THR A 167 17.64 10.75 1.24
CA THR A 167 18.54 9.89 2.02
C THR A 167 17.96 9.64 3.43
N PRO A 168 18.12 8.42 3.99
CA PRO A 168 18.71 7.24 3.36
C PRO A 168 17.74 6.57 2.37
N ARG A 169 18.27 5.99 1.28
CA ARG A 169 17.52 5.39 0.17
C ARG A 169 16.52 4.31 0.62
N PHE A 170 16.94 3.48 1.57
CA PHE A 170 16.09 2.46 2.15
C PHE A 170 15.91 2.70 3.64
N GLN A 171 14.65 2.62 4.09
CA GLN A 171 14.24 2.94 5.45
C GLN A 171 13.35 1.84 5.99
N VAL A 172 13.46 1.58 7.30
CA VAL A 172 12.53 0.66 7.99
C VAL A 172 11.11 1.19 7.86
N GLY A 173 10.19 0.31 7.43
CA GLY A 173 8.81 0.66 7.10
C GLY A 173 8.52 0.84 5.62
N HIS A 174 9.52 1.03 4.75
CA HIS A 174 9.31 1.09 3.30
C HIS A 174 8.60 -0.17 2.78
N LEU A 175 7.61 0.03 1.91
CA LEU A 175 7.08 -0.99 1.01
C LEU A 175 7.86 -0.89 -0.30
N LEU A 176 8.55 -1.96 -0.67
CA LEU A 176 9.29 -2.06 -1.92
C LEU A 176 8.46 -2.81 -2.96
N LYS A 177 8.74 -2.55 -4.23
CA LYS A 177 8.28 -3.36 -5.36
C LYS A 177 9.48 -3.83 -6.18
N ILE A 178 9.50 -5.12 -6.49
CA ILE A 178 10.47 -5.77 -7.39
C ILE A 178 9.64 -6.66 -8.32
N ASP A 179 9.68 -6.40 -9.62
CA ASP A 179 8.74 -6.98 -10.59
C ASP A 179 7.28 -6.79 -10.11
N THR A 180 6.56 -7.88 -9.84
CA THR A 180 5.19 -7.90 -9.30
C THR A 180 5.13 -8.23 -7.82
N GLU A 181 6.27 -8.44 -7.13
CA GLU A 181 6.30 -8.73 -5.70
C GLU A 181 6.42 -7.45 -4.87
N TYR A 182 5.69 -7.40 -3.76
CA TYR A 182 5.88 -6.38 -2.73
C TYR A 182 6.64 -6.94 -1.52
N LEU A 183 7.60 -6.15 -1.02
CA LEU A 183 8.44 -6.51 0.13
C LEU A 183 8.36 -5.41 1.18
N ARG A 184 8.28 -5.75 2.47
CA ARG A 184 8.33 -4.75 3.55
C ARG A 184 9.70 -4.76 4.22
N VAL A 185 10.36 -3.61 4.30
CA VAL A 185 11.65 -3.47 4.98
C VAL A 185 11.45 -3.45 6.49
N THR A 186 12.11 -4.36 7.20
CA THR A 186 12.05 -4.49 8.67
C THR A 186 13.35 -4.11 9.36
N ALA A 187 14.48 -4.18 8.67
CA ALA A 187 15.76 -3.67 9.15
C ALA A 187 16.65 -3.24 7.96
N VAL A 188 17.57 -2.31 8.23
CA VAL A 188 18.53 -1.81 7.24
C VAL A 188 19.92 -1.83 7.89
N ASN A 189 20.87 -2.50 7.25
CA ASN A 189 22.28 -2.44 7.62
C ASN A 189 23.05 -1.67 6.53
N THR A 190 23.37 -0.41 6.82
CA THR A 190 24.09 0.47 5.88
C THR A 190 25.58 0.15 5.78
N SER A 191 26.16 -0.55 6.76
CA SER A 191 27.57 -0.95 6.73
C SER A 191 27.80 -2.14 5.79
N THR A 192 26.82 -3.04 5.66
CA THR A 192 26.90 -4.20 4.77
C THR A 192 26.02 -4.07 3.53
N ASN A 193 25.21 -3.01 3.41
CA ASN A 193 24.21 -2.81 2.35
C ASN A 193 23.21 -3.99 2.22
N ILE A 194 22.77 -4.49 3.37
CA ILE A 194 21.79 -5.59 3.46
C ILE A 194 20.51 -5.07 4.09
N LEU A 195 19.38 -5.29 3.43
CA LEU A 195 18.04 -5.06 3.94
C LEU A 195 17.47 -6.37 4.48
N THR A 196 16.85 -6.34 5.65
CA THR A 196 15.97 -7.43 6.10
C THR A 196 14.55 -7.13 5.65
N VAL A 197 13.91 -8.09 4.99
CA VAL A 197 12.62 -7.90 4.33
C VAL A 197 11.62 -9.00 4.67
N LEU A 198 10.36 -8.61 4.77
CA LEU A 198 9.23 -9.53 4.71
C LEU A 198 8.77 -9.63 3.25
N ARG A 199 8.90 -10.82 2.67
CA ARG A 199 8.49 -11.18 1.30
C ARG A 199 6.96 -11.34 1.20
N ALA A 200 6.45 -11.40 -0.03
CA ALA A 200 5.02 -11.64 -0.30
C ALA A 200 4.08 -10.68 0.45
N ALA A 201 4.47 -9.41 0.58
CA ALA A 201 3.71 -8.43 1.30
C ALA A 201 2.43 -8.05 0.54
N ASN A 202 1.40 -7.62 1.29
CA ASN A 202 0.15 -7.07 0.77
C ASN A 202 -0.53 -7.94 -0.31
N GLY A 203 -0.49 -9.27 -0.17
CA GLY A 203 -1.19 -10.21 -1.04
C GLY A 203 -0.43 -10.63 -2.30
N THR A 204 0.77 -10.13 -2.51
CA THR A 204 1.68 -10.62 -3.56
C THR A 204 2.28 -11.99 -3.17
N SER A 205 2.92 -12.67 -4.12
CA SER A 205 3.62 -13.94 -3.87
C SER A 205 5.12 -13.77 -3.94
N ALA A 206 5.87 -14.49 -3.10
CA ALA A 206 7.33 -14.43 -3.10
C ALA A 206 7.90 -15.08 -4.37
N ALA A 207 8.72 -14.34 -5.11
CA ALA A 207 9.28 -14.77 -6.39
C ALA A 207 10.81 -14.84 -6.36
N SER A 208 11.40 -15.54 -7.34
CA SER A 208 12.84 -15.47 -7.57
C SER A 208 13.13 -14.27 -8.46
N HIS A 209 14.09 -13.42 -8.09
CA HIS A 209 14.48 -12.25 -8.89
C HIS A 209 15.93 -12.38 -9.36
N THR A 210 16.21 -11.94 -10.57
CA THR A 210 17.56 -11.95 -11.13
C THR A 210 18.38 -10.76 -10.64
N LEU A 211 19.70 -10.85 -10.79
CA LEU A 211 20.59 -9.70 -10.61
C LEU A 211 20.15 -8.54 -11.50
N ASN A 212 20.35 -7.31 -11.02
CA ASN A 212 20.04 -6.06 -11.70
C ASN A 212 18.54 -5.77 -11.89
N THR A 213 17.64 -6.57 -11.30
CA THR A 213 16.21 -6.22 -11.28
C THR A 213 16.01 -4.91 -10.49
N PRO A 214 15.35 -3.89 -11.08
CA PRO A 214 15.14 -2.60 -10.42
C PRO A 214 14.29 -2.71 -9.15
N ILE A 215 14.61 -1.88 -8.15
CA ILE A 215 13.85 -1.78 -6.91
C ILE A 215 13.12 -0.43 -6.88
N TYR A 216 11.84 -0.46 -6.52
CA TYR A 216 11.01 0.72 -6.32
C TYR A 216 10.58 0.86 -4.86
N THR A 217 10.37 2.08 -4.39
CA THR A 217 9.80 2.39 -3.07
C THR A 217 8.41 3.00 -3.24
N TYR A 218 7.44 2.50 -2.47
CA TYR A 218 6.11 3.08 -2.39
C TYR A 218 6.17 4.47 -1.76
N GLN A 219 5.56 5.45 -2.42
CA GLN A 219 5.35 6.79 -1.92
C GLN A 219 3.89 6.91 -1.48
N PRO A 220 3.58 7.10 -0.18
CA PRO A 220 2.23 7.40 0.25
C PRO A 220 1.82 8.83 -0.18
N PRO A 221 0.52 9.13 -0.29
CA PRO A 221 0.05 10.50 -0.49
C PRO A 221 0.63 11.44 0.57
N ALA A 222 1.16 12.59 0.15
CA ALA A 222 1.99 13.44 0.99
C ALA A 222 1.26 13.90 2.28
N GLU A 223 -0.02 14.24 2.16
CA GLU A 223 -0.85 14.64 3.29
C GLU A 223 -1.08 13.49 4.28
N LEU A 224 -1.36 12.27 3.78
CA LEU A 224 -1.51 11.09 4.63
C LEU A 224 -0.22 10.70 5.32
N ASN A 225 0.92 10.86 4.66
CA ASN A 225 2.23 10.67 5.27
C ASN A 225 2.44 11.65 6.44
N ALA A 226 2.17 12.95 6.22
CA ALA A 226 2.30 13.96 7.25
C ALA A 226 1.34 13.73 8.43
N LEU A 227 0.10 13.29 8.16
CA LEU A 227 -0.89 12.95 9.17
C LEU A 227 -0.48 11.72 9.99
N ALA A 228 0.00 10.66 9.34
CA ALA A 228 0.50 9.46 10.01
C ALA A 228 1.68 9.78 10.93
N LEU A 229 2.63 10.59 10.47
CA LEU A 229 3.76 11.05 11.28
C LEU A 229 3.33 11.93 12.46
N ARG A 230 2.39 12.86 12.24
CA ARG A 230 1.84 13.70 13.31
C ARG A 230 1.15 12.84 14.37
N TRP A 231 0.37 11.86 13.93
CA TRP A 231 -0.40 11.01 14.82
C TRP A 231 0.48 10.04 15.60
N ALA A 232 1.44 9.39 14.94
CA ALA A 232 2.43 8.54 15.59
C ALA A 232 3.27 9.31 16.62
N SER A 233 3.64 10.57 16.30
CA SER A 233 4.32 11.43 17.27
C SER A 233 3.47 11.75 18.50
N SER A 234 2.15 11.89 18.37
CA SER A 234 1.25 12.10 19.52
C SER A 234 1.18 10.83 20.36
N LEU A 235 0.91 9.69 19.72
CA LEU A 235 0.82 8.38 20.36
C LEU A 235 2.09 7.99 21.12
N TYR A 236 3.27 8.36 20.61
CA TYR A 236 4.53 8.09 21.31
C TYR A 236 4.77 9.01 22.52
N LYS A 237 4.37 10.28 22.44
CA LYS A 237 4.60 11.29 23.49
C LYS A 237 3.58 11.21 24.62
N GLU A 238 2.35 10.79 24.31
CA GLU A 238 1.30 10.70 25.31
C GLU A 238 1.50 9.48 26.20
N THR A 239 1.43 9.70 27.52
CA THR A 239 1.36 8.63 28.52
C THR A 239 0.01 7.92 28.39
N ASP A 240 -0.04 6.60 28.64
CA ASP A 240 -1.28 5.79 28.62
C ASP A 240 -2.41 6.50 29.38
N SER A 241 -3.34 7.10 28.62
CA SER A 241 -4.50 7.81 29.16
C SER A 241 -5.76 6.97 28.94
N PRO A 242 -6.53 6.68 30.00
CA PRO A 242 -7.73 5.84 29.89
C PRO A 242 -8.89 6.51 29.13
N THR A 243 -8.80 7.82 28.85
CA THR A 243 -9.83 8.60 28.12
C THR A 243 -9.40 8.99 26.71
N PHE A 244 -8.42 8.28 26.13
CA PHE A 244 -7.83 8.63 24.85
C PHE A 244 -8.90 8.73 23.74
N ALA A 245 -9.14 9.96 23.28
CA ALA A 245 -9.97 10.27 22.12
C ALA A 245 -9.09 10.86 21.02
N THR A 246 -9.34 10.47 19.77
CA THR A 246 -8.65 11.06 18.63
C THR A 246 -8.92 12.58 18.60
N PRO A 247 -7.89 13.45 18.63
CA PRO A 247 -8.05 14.90 18.63
C PRO A 247 -8.92 15.38 17.46
N GLY A 248 -9.82 16.33 17.72
CA GLY A 248 -10.76 16.85 16.72
C GLY A 248 -10.08 17.34 15.43
N ALA A 249 -8.95 18.06 15.58
CA ALA A 249 -8.18 18.53 14.42
C ALA A 249 -7.63 17.39 13.54
N LEU A 250 -7.31 16.23 14.13
CA LEU A 250 -6.90 15.07 13.34
C LEU A 250 -8.11 14.45 12.61
N GLN A 251 -9.27 14.38 13.27
CA GLN A 251 -10.48 13.87 12.64
C GLN A 251 -10.91 14.73 11.45
N GLU A 252 -10.84 16.06 11.59
CA GLU A 252 -11.11 17.02 10.51
C GLU A 252 -10.13 16.84 9.34
N ALA A 253 -8.83 16.71 9.63
CA ALA A 253 -7.82 16.53 8.58
C ALA A 253 -7.92 15.17 7.86
N ILE A 254 -8.46 14.15 8.52
CA ILE A 254 -8.69 12.82 7.93
C ILE A 254 -9.99 12.79 7.11
N ALA A 255 -10.97 13.66 7.40
CA ALA A 255 -12.30 13.62 6.82
C ALA A 255 -12.33 13.62 5.27
N PRO A 256 -11.50 14.41 4.55
CA PRO A 256 -11.48 14.41 3.09
C PRO A 256 -11.10 13.06 2.46
N PHE A 257 -10.37 12.22 3.20
CA PHE A 257 -9.93 10.91 2.73
C PHE A 257 -10.96 9.81 2.98
N ARG A 258 -12.10 10.12 3.62
CA ARG A 258 -13.15 9.12 3.86
C ARG A 258 -13.73 8.61 2.54
N ARG A 259 -13.95 7.30 2.47
CA ARG A 259 -14.73 6.71 1.40
C ARG A 259 -16.20 7.00 1.66
N VAL A 260 -16.85 7.69 0.72
CA VAL A 260 -18.28 7.94 0.75
C VAL A 260 -18.95 6.84 -0.07
N GLU A 261 -19.49 5.83 0.60
CA GLU A 261 -20.38 4.86 -0.03
C GLU A 261 -21.83 5.29 0.18
N VAL A 262 -22.54 5.61 -0.90
CA VAL A 262 -24.00 5.66 -0.88
C VAL A 262 -24.48 4.26 -1.26
N LYS A 263 -24.88 3.47 -0.27
CA LYS A 263 -25.58 2.21 -0.52
C LYS A 263 -26.99 2.58 -0.99
N VAL A 264 -27.25 2.37 -2.28
CA VAL A 264 -28.58 2.51 -2.90
C VAL A 264 -29.40 1.26 -2.62
#